data_AF-A0A2A2E7C3-F1
#
_entry.id   AF-A0A2A2E7C3-F1
#
_cell.length_a   1.000
_cell.length_b   1.000
_cell.length_c   1.000
_cell.angle_alpha   90.00
_cell.angle_beta   90.00
_cell.angle_gamma   90.00
#
_symmetry.space_group_name_H-M   'P 1'
#
loop_
_entity.id
_entity.type
_entity.pdbx_description
1 polymer ?
#
loop_
_entity_poly.entity_id
_entity_poly.type
_entity_poly.pdbx_seq_one_letter_code
_entity_poly.pdbx_strand_id
1 'polypeptide(L)'
;MNLARRTALTLILLGLFAGCDGDPAPKVTNMPAMTAEQVVIDPAEMTPLQRAEAGQALWEEKCRTVAGEKIYKTVPDVEGLVLLKVRPEAGEREWADPMWPGAAFALEAQTDEYITTFLGYEYAVRTKGVPDKITKELRGYIATDRRPGLMDRPGYRYVDVIDSEDKQRYRYVLVHKPRPTSKIGWIDTLLEKSPAPDPIPRYGVTFEDHVISEERALGVASSTVKVIDLQTNEVLGEMLRYAWSTPASRANPSPWLTAYKCPGHAVGAGAATRKFVDQILIPRKEQ
;
A
#
# COMPACT_ATOMS: atom_id res chain seq x y z
N MET A 1 33.80 0.35 -58.21
CA MET A 1 32.68 -0.44 -58.78
C MET A 1 31.41 0.34 -58.46
N ASN A 2 30.95 1.27 -59.32
CA ASN A 2 30.08 1.07 -60.49
C ASN A 2 28.85 0.20 -60.15
N LEU A 3 27.61 0.48 -60.54
CA LEU A 3 26.91 1.56 -61.24
C LEU A 3 25.43 1.10 -61.25
N ALA A 4 24.49 2.04 -61.35
CA ALA A 4 23.05 1.86 -61.48
C ALA A 4 22.57 0.81 -62.52
N ARG A 5 21.35 0.27 -62.34
CA ARG A 5 20.45 -0.22 -63.43
C ARG A 5 18.99 -0.20 -62.93
N ARG A 6 18.17 0.71 -63.46
CA ARG A 6 17.26 0.57 -64.64
C ARG A 6 15.92 -0.08 -64.27
N THR A 7 14.89 0.76 -64.19
CA THR A 7 13.50 0.35 -64.41
C THR A 7 12.92 1.26 -65.50
N ALA A 8 12.56 0.63 -66.61
CA ALA A 8 11.72 1.19 -67.66
C ALA A 8 10.57 0.21 -67.84
N LEU A 9 9.33 0.68 -67.79
CA LEU A 9 8.33 0.34 -68.79
C LEU A 9 7.18 1.34 -68.75
N THR A 10 6.80 1.75 -69.95
CA THR A 10 5.97 2.89 -70.28
C THR A 10 4.63 2.38 -70.85
N LEU A 11 3.54 3.05 -70.44
CA LEU A 11 2.23 3.25 -71.09
C LEU A 11 1.52 2.06 -71.78
N ILE A 12 0.23 1.87 -71.44
CA ILE A 12 -0.87 1.90 -72.44
C ILE A 12 -2.05 2.71 -71.86
N LEU A 13 -2.61 3.55 -72.74
CA LEU A 13 -3.63 4.57 -72.56
C LEU A 13 -5.07 4.05 -72.82
N LEU A 14 -6.03 4.84 -72.34
CA LEU A 14 -7.39 5.11 -72.86
C LEU A 14 -8.59 4.25 -72.43
N GLY A 15 -9.52 4.95 -71.78
CA GLY A 15 -10.95 4.63 -71.74
C GLY A 15 -11.74 5.74 -71.04
N LEU A 16 -12.30 6.68 -71.82
CA LEU A 16 -13.24 7.71 -71.35
C LEU A 16 -14.52 7.06 -70.79
N PHE A 17 -14.96 7.50 -69.61
CA PHE A 17 -16.38 7.63 -69.29
C PHE A 17 -16.61 8.93 -68.54
N ALA A 18 -17.41 9.81 -69.14
CA ALA A 18 -18.06 10.92 -68.49
C ALA A 18 -19.34 10.38 -67.81
N GLY A 19 -19.59 10.79 -66.57
CA GLY A 19 -20.81 10.45 -65.84
C GLY A 19 -20.74 11.00 -64.42
N CYS A 20 -21.52 12.05 -64.19
CA CYS A 20 -21.71 12.75 -62.94
C CYS A 20 -22.14 11.81 -61.80
N ASP A 21 -21.61 12.01 -60.59
CA ASP A 21 -22.42 12.47 -59.46
C ASP A 21 -21.51 12.75 -58.27
N GLY A 22 -21.65 13.95 -57.73
CA GLY A 22 -20.98 14.37 -56.52
C GLY A 22 -21.77 13.90 -55.32
N ASP A 23 -21.08 13.23 -54.40
CA ASP A 23 -21.48 13.22 -53.00
C ASP A 23 -20.37 13.90 -52.19
N PRO A 24 -20.67 15.02 -51.50
CA PRO A 24 -19.69 15.66 -50.64
C PRO A 24 -19.46 14.81 -49.39
N ALA A 25 -18.19 14.75 -48.97
CA ALA A 25 -17.78 14.25 -47.67
C ALA A 25 -18.71 14.76 -46.56
N PRO A 26 -19.07 13.92 -45.56
CA PRO A 26 -20.00 14.31 -44.52
C PRO A 26 -19.44 15.53 -43.79
N LYS A 27 -20.18 16.64 -43.86
CA LYS A 27 -19.92 17.84 -43.08
C LYS A 27 -19.99 17.43 -41.61
N VAL A 28 -18.87 17.56 -40.92
CA VAL A 28 -18.79 17.55 -39.46
C VAL A 28 -19.62 18.74 -38.99
N THR A 29 -20.87 18.46 -38.65
CA THR A 29 -21.76 19.43 -38.03
C THR A 29 -21.28 19.68 -36.62
N ASN A 30 -21.13 20.96 -36.29
CA ASN A 30 -20.82 21.49 -34.98
C ASN A 30 -21.51 20.70 -33.86
N MET A 31 -20.73 19.92 -33.10
CA MET A 31 -21.16 19.55 -31.75
C MET A 31 -21.28 20.85 -30.96
N PRO A 32 -22.39 21.09 -30.25
CA PRO A 32 -22.43 22.20 -29.32
C PRO A 32 -21.32 21.97 -28.29
N ALA A 33 -20.55 23.02 -28.01
CA ALA A 33 -19.61 23.02 -26.91
C ALA A 33 -20.38 22.67 -25.64
N MET A 34 -20.20 21.45 -25.13
CA MET A 34 -20.72 21.07 -23.84
C MET A 34 -20.03 21.93 -22.80
N THR A 35 -20.78 22.88 -22.24
CA THR A 35 -20.41 23.55 -21.01
C THR A 35 -20.24 22.49 -19.94
N ALA A 36 -19.09 22.51 -19.27
CA ALA A 36 -18.75 21.61 -18.17
C ALA A 36 -19.62 21.89 -16.94
N GLU A 37 -20.88 21.50 -17.03
CA GLU A 37 -21.72 21.24 -15.87
C GLU A 37 -21.60 19.73 -15.66
N GLN A 38 -20.72 19.33 -14.73
CA GLN A 38 -20.60 17.94 -14.34
C GLN A 38 -21.97 17.49 -13.82
N VAL A 39 -22.70 16.71 -14.62
CA VAL A 39 -23.76 15.87 -14.09
C VAL A 39 -23.07 14.93 -13.12
N VAL A 40 -23.13 15.26 -11.83
CA VAL A 40 -22.74 14.34 -10.75
C VAL A 40 -23.79 13.25 -10.78
N ILE A 41 -23.58 12.25 -11.63
CA ILE A 41 -24.41 11.05 -11.64
C ILE A 41 -24.22 10.42 -10.26
N ASP A 42 -25.31 10.24 -9.52
CA ASP A 42 -25.28 9.51 -8.26
C ASP A 42 -24.68 8.13 -8.53
N PRO A 43 -23.63 7.69 -7.80
CA PRO A 43 -23.07 6.35 -7.94
C PRO A 43 -24.11 5.22 -7.94
N ALA A 44 -25.26 5.43 -7.29
CA ALA A 44 -26.39 4.50 -7.28
C ALA A 44 -27.05 4.31 -8.66
N GLU A 45 -27.01 5.33 -9.53
CA GLU A 45 -27.61 5.31 -10.88
C GLU A 45 -26.64 4.81 -11.95
N MET A 46 -25.36 4.67 -11.62
CA MET A 46 -24.33 4.16 -12.54
C MET A 46 -24.49 2.67 -12.81
N THR A 47 -24.23 2.25 -14.06
CA THR A 47 -23.98 0.83 -14.37
C THR A 47 -22.72 0.33 -13.66
N PRO A 48 -22.56 -0.99 -13.45
CA PRO A 48 -21.36 -1.54 -12.82
C PRO A 48 -20.05 -1.13 -13.51
N LEU A 49 -20.05 -1.04 -14.85
CA LEU A 49 -18.89 -0.61 -15.62
C LEU A 49 -18.57 0.86 -15.38
N GLN A 50 -19.56 1.75 -15.49
CA GLN A 50 -19.38 3.19 -15.23
C GLN A 50 -18.87 3.46 -13.80
N ARG A 51 -19.39 2.72 -12.81
CA ARG A 51 -18.95 2.83 -11.42
C ARG A 51 -17.50 2.39 -11.24
N ALA A 52 -17.10 1.31 -11.89
CA ALA A 52 -15.72 0.84 -11.86
C ALA A 52 -14.77 1.85 -12.51
N GLU A 53 -15.12 2.38 -13.69
CA GLU A 53 -14.33 3.41 -14.39
C GLU A 53 -14.21 4.69 -13.56
N ALA A 54 -15.31 5.17 -12.96
CA ALA A 54 -15.32 6.34 -12.09
C ALA A 54 -14.48 6.14 -10.82
N GLY A 55 -14.59 4.98 -10.18
CA GLY A 55 -13.80 4.65 -9.00
C GLY A 55 -12.30 4.52 -9.29
N GLN A 56 -11.94 3.89 -10.41
CA GLN A 56 -10.56 3.80 -10.84
C GLN A 56 -9.99 5.20 -11.13
N ALA A 57 -10.72 6.05 -11.85
CA ALA A 57 -10.31 7.41 -12.16
C ALA A 57 -10.11 8.25 -10.88
N LEU A 58 -11.04 8.15 -9.92
CA LEU A 58 -10.91 8.81 -8.62
C LEU A 58 -9.66 8.32 -7.87
N TRP A 59 -9.44 7.00 -7.82
CA TRP A 59 -8.27 6.44 -7.18
C TRP A 59 -6.97 6.92 -7.82
N GLU A 60 -6.87 6.89 -9.15
CA GLU A 60 -5.70 7.37 -9.91
C GLU A 60 -5.44 8.86 -9.65
N GLU A 61 -6.49 9.68 -9.60
CA GLU A 61 -6.38 11.09 -9.25
C GLU A 61 -5.84 11.27 -7.83
N LYS A 62 -6.42 10.58 -6.84
CA LYS A 62 -5.98 10.65 -5.44
C LYS A 62 -4.54 10.17 -5.28
N CYS A 63 -4.16 9.10 -5.97
CA CYS A 63 -2.79 8.59 -6.00
C CYS A 63 -1.80 9.63 -6.51
N ARG A 64 -2.17 10.37 -7.55
CA ARG A 64 -1.31 11.39 -8.17
C ARG A 64 -1.21 12.67 -7.33
N THR A 65 -2.26 13.03 -6.61
CA THR A 65 -2.41 14.38 -6.03
C THR A 65 -2.23 14.44 -4.52
N VAL A 66 -2.69 13.43 -3.77
CA VAL A 66 -2.77 13.51 -2.30
C VAL A 66 -2.18 12.29 -1.58
N ALA A 67 -2.22 11.10 -2.17
CA ALA A 67 -1.66 9.90 -1.55
C ALA A 67 -0.14 10.00 -1.46
N GLY A 68 0.44 9.36 -0.45
CA GLY A 68 1.88 9.29 -0.31
C GLY A 68 2.35 9.40 1.12
N GLU A 69 3.66 9.38 1.26
CA GLU A 69 4.37 9.50 2.54
C GLU A 69 4.95 10.90 2.66
N LYS A 70 4.66 11.58 3.76
CA LYS A 70 5.28 12.84 4.15
C LYS A 70 6.11 12.60 5.40
N ILE A 71 7.40 12.89 5.30
CA ILE A 71 8.36 12.76 6.40
C ILE A 71 8.77 14.18 6.80
N TYR A 72 8.40 14.59 8.00
CA TYR A 72 8.73 15.92 8.53
C TYR A 72 10.05 15.90 9.30
N LYS A 73 10.34 14.78 9.99
CA LYS A 73 11.53 14.61 10.80
C LYS A 73 11.93 13.13 10.86
N THR A 74 13.23 12.87 10.87
CA THR A 74 13.79 11.55 11.12
C THR A 74 14.56 11.55 12.44
N VAL A 75 14.37 10.52 13.25
CA VAL A 75 14.97 10.32 14.57
C VAL A 75 15.82 9.05 14.53
N PRO A 76 17.14 9.14 14.72
CA PRO A 76 17.99 7.97 14.80
C PRO A 76 17.94 7.31 16.19
N ASP A 77 18.41 6.05 16.24
CA ASP A 77 18.73 5.34 17.49
C ASP A 77 17.56 5.12 18.45
N VAL A 78 16.39 4.78 17.89
CA VAL A 78 15.16 4.52 18.66
C VAL A 78 15.14 3.07 19.17
N GLU A 79 15.05 2.87 20.48
CA GLU A 79 14.99 1.53 21.08
C GLU A 79 13.62 0.88 20.96
N GLY A 80 12.55 1.67 21.13
CA GLY A 80 11.18 1.19 21.14
C GLY A 80 10.20 2.34 20.97
N LEU A 81 8.97 1.96 20.65
CA LEU A 81 7.87 2.89 20.39
C LEU A 81 6.60 2.36 21.01
N VAL A 82 5.55 3.17 21.01
CA VAL A 82 4.20 2.75 21.41
C VAL A 82 3.26 2.72 20.20
N LEU A 83 2.54 1.62 20.01
CA LEU A 83 1.40 1.54 19.12
C LEU A 83 0.16 2.00 19.89
N LEU A 84 -0.41 3.13 19.48
CA LEU A 84 -1.64 3.65 20.06
C LEU A 84 -2.87 2.88 19.57
N LYS A 85 -2.75 2.22 18.42
CA LYS A 85 -3.75 1.33 17.83
C LYS A 85 -3.05 0.15 17.16
N VAL A 86 -3.69 -1.00 17.21
CA VAL A 86 -3.30 -2.22 16.49
C VAL A 86 -4.40 -2.55 15.47
N ARG A 87 -4.03 -3.06 14.30
CA ARG A 87 -4.99 -3.50 13.29
C ARG A 87 -5.80 -4.68 13.84
N PRO A 88 -7.15 -4.57 13.90
CA PRO A 88 -7.97 -5.66 14.42
C PRO A 88 -7.93 -6.86 13.48
N GLU A 89 -8.30 -8.02 13.99
CA GLU A 89 -8.54 -9.20 13.17
C GLU A 89 -9.66 -8.92 12.15
N ALA A 90 -9.44 -9.38 10.93
CA ALA A 90 -10.40 -9.31 9.84
C ALA A 90 -10.35 -10.61 9.04
N GLY A 91 -11.52 -11.09 8.65
CA GLY A 91 -11.69 -12.29 7.83
C GLY A 91 -12.57 -12.03 6.62
N GLU A 92 -13.14 -13.10 6.08
CA GLU A 92 -13.92 -13.06 4.84
C GLU A 92 -15.04 -12.01 4.86
N ARG A 93 -15.70 -11.84 6.02
CA ARG A 93 -16.78 -10.86 6.18
C ARG A 93 -16.28 -9.44 5.95
N GLU A 94 -15.17 -9.06 6.58
CA GLU A 94 -14.57 -7.74 6.43
C GLU A 94 -13.97 -7.55 5.04
N TRP A 95 -13.30 -8.58 4.50
CA TRP A 95 -12.66 -8.49 3.19
C TRP A 95 -13.65 -8.36 2.03
N ALA A 96 -14.90 -8.80 2.21
CA ALA A 96 -16.00 -8.64 1.28
C ALA A 96 -16.83 -7.36 1.50
N ASP A 97 -16.75 -6.74 2.69
CA ASP A 97 -17.58 -5.60 3.06
C ASP A 97 -17.07 -4.30 2.41
N PRO A 98 -17.85 -3.65 1.52
CA PRO A 98 -17.43 -2.39 0.90
C PRO A 98 -17.19 -1.26 1.92
N MET A 99 -17.80 -1.33 3.10
CA MET A 99 -17.67 -0.34 4.17
C MET A 99 -16.61 -0.70 5.20
N TRP A 100 -15.82 -1.75 5.00
CA TRP A 100 -14.79 -2.15 5.94
C TRP A 100 -13.77 -1.02 6.18
N PRO A 101 -13.59 -0.55 7.44
CA PRO A 101 -12.66 0.54 7.75
C PRO A 101 -11.22 0.24 7.31
N GLY A 102 -10.73 -0.98 7.58
CA GLY A 102 -9.35 -1.40 7.30
C GLY A 102 -9.02 -1.64 5.82
N ALA A 103 -9.96 -1.43 4.90
CA ALA A 103 -9.85 -1.76 3.48
C ALA A 103 -8.58 -1.22 2.79
N ALA A 104 -8.13 0.01 3.10
CA ALA A 104 -6.94 0.58 2.47
C ALA A 104 -5.64 -0.17 2.87
N PHE A 105 -5.64 -0.87 4.00
CA PHE A 105 -4.54 -1.67 4.52
C PHE A 105 -4.91 -3.15 4.63
N ALA A 106 -5.75 -3.66 3.72
CA ALA A 106 -6.30 -5.01 3.80
C ALA A 106 -5.27 -6.15 3.91
N LEU A 107 -4.09 -5.95 3.30
CA LEU A 107 -2.98 -6.92 3.34
C LEU A 107 -2.04 -6.71 4.53
N GLU A 108 -2.23 -5.66 5.33
CA GLU A 108 -1.41 -5.40 6.50
C GLU A 108 -1.63 -6.49 7.55
N ALA A 109 -0.55 -6.85 8.25
CA ALA A 109 -0.62 -7.77 9.37
C ALA A 109 -1.57 -7.24 10.44
N GLN A 110 -2.22 -8.16 11.16
CA GLN A 110 -3.23 -7.86 12.16
C GLN A 110 -2.79 -8.40 13.52
N THR A 111 -3.44 -7.93 14.58
CA THR A 111 -3.24 -8.45 15.94
C THR A 111 -1.76 -8.56 16.34
N ASP A 112 -1.33 -9.72 16.84
CA ASP A 112 0.04 -9.98 17.27
C ASP A 112 1.03 -9.96 16.10
N GLU A 113 0.61 -10.32 14.89
CA GLU A 113 1.48 -10.26 13.71
C GLU A 113 1.81 -8.80 13.37
N TYR A 114 0.84 -7.88 13.49
CA TYR A 114 1.06 -6.44 13.33
C TYR A 114 2.16 -5.94 14.26
N ILE A 115 2.06 -6.26 15.56
CA ILE A 115 3.05 -5.91 16.58
C ILE A 115 4.41 -6.53 16.24
N THR A 116 4.39 -7.81 15.87
CA THR A 116 5.59 -8.58 15.51
C THR A 116 6.34 -7.96 14.33
N THR A 117 5.63 -7.33 13.37
CA THR A 117 6.31 -6.62 12.27
C THR A 117 7.25 -5.53 12.77
N PHE A 118 7.00 -4.90 13.93
CA PHE A 118 7.86 -3.89 14.53
C PHE A 118 9.07 -4.45 15.29
N LEU A 119 8.98 -5.69 15.74
CA LEU A 119 10.08 -6.33 16.46
C LEU A 119 10.99 -7.14 15.51
N GLY A 120 10.48 -7.54 14.35
CA GLY A 120 11.23 -8.32 13.35
C GLY A 120 12.27 -7.52 12.57
N TYR A 121 13.17 -8.26 11.93
CA TYR A 121 14.24 -7.74 11.07
C TYR A 121 13.75 -7.58 9.64
N GLU A 122 14.19 -6.53 8.94
CA GLU A 122 13.95 -6.40 7.51
C GLU A 122 15.11 -7.02 6.72
N TYR A 123 14.75 -7.99 5.89
CA TYR A 123 15.67 -8.74 5.05
C TYR A 123 15.51 -8.37 3.58
N ALA A 124 16.64 -8.13 2.93
CA ALA A 124 16.73 -7.94 1.50
C ALA A 124 16.17 -9.15 0.74
N VAL A 125 15.44 -8.89 -0.34
CA VAL A 125 15.13 -9.93 -1.34
C VAL A 125 16.39 -10.24 -2.13
N ARG A 126 16.55 -11.49 -2.57
CA ARG A 126 17.68 -11.89 -3.41
C ARG A 126 17.27 -11.90 -4.88
N THR A 127 17.97 -11.13 -5.70
CA THR A 127 17.85 -11.19 -7.16
C THR A 127 19.11 -11.87 -7.71
N LYS A 128 18.94 -12.98 -8.45
CA LYS A 128 20.05 -13.78 -9.01
C LYS A 128 21.11 -14.20 -7.96
N GLY A 129 20.67 -14.47 -6.73
CA GLY A 129 21.54 -14.90 -5.63
C GLY A 129 22.24 -13.78 -4.85
N VAL A 130 22.12 -12.53 -5.29
CA VAL A 130 22.68 -11.35 -4.61
C VAL A 130 21.57 -10.64 -3.81
N PRO A 131 21.77 -10.30 -2.53
CA PRO A 131 20.83 -9.48 -1.77
C PRO A 131 20.73 -8.07 -2.39
N ASP A 132 19.50 -7.66 -2.73
CA ASP A 132 19.25 -6.29 -3.17
C ASP A 132 19.37 -5.32 -1.99
N LYS A 133 19.98 -4.16 -2.21
CA LYS A 133 20.10 -3.14 -1.14
C LYS A 133 18.70 -2.67 -0.74
N ILE A 134 18.41 -2.65 0.57
CA ILE A 134 17.15 -2.08 1.06
C ILE A 134 17.22 -0.55 0.94
N THR A 135 16.34 0.01 0.10
CA THR A 135 16.15 1.47 -0.06
C THR A 135 14.73 1.86 0.31
N LYS A 136 14.38 3.15 0.18
CA LYS A 136 12.99 3.59 0.38
C LYS A 136 12.05 2.94 -0.64
N GLU A 137 12.50 2.81 -1.87
CA GLU A 137 11.74 2.30 -3.02
C GLU A 137 11.75 0.77 -3.05
N LEU A 138 12.88 0.15 -2.68
CA LEU A 138 13.07 -1.29 -2.66
C LEU A 138 13.12 -1.81 -1.23
N ARG A 139 11.94 -2.18 -0.71
CA ARG A 139 11.77 -2.73 0.64
C ARG A 139 11.90 -4.25 0.67
N GLY A 140 12.37 -4.75 1.81
CA GLY A 140 12.54 -6.17 2.08
C GLY A 140 11.27 -6.85 2.62
N TYR A 141 11.43 -8.07 3.13
CA TYR A 141 10.41 -8.75 3.93
C TYR A 141 10.79 -8.71 5.40
N ILE A 142 9.80 -8.73 6.29
CA ILE A 142 10.04 -8.80 7.74
C ILE A 142 10.06 -10.27 8.15
N ALA A 143 11.06 -10.66 8.92
CA ALA A 143 11.08 -11.96 9.59
C ALA A 143 11.65 -11.84 11.00
N THR A 144 11.25 -12.75 11.88
CA THR A 144 11.62 -12.71 13.30
C THR A 144 12.81 -13.59 13.62
N ASP A 145 13.12 -14.57 12.78
CA ASP A 145 14.32 -15.39 12.94
C ASP A 145 15.57 -14.59 12.56
N ARG A 146 16.61 -14.65 13.38
CA ARG A 146 17.87 -13.94 13.16
C ARG A 146 18.70 -14.66 12.09
N ARG A 147 18.95 -14.00 10.95
CA ARG A 147 19.75 -14.52 9.83
C ARG A 147 20.98 -13.63 9.59
N PRO A 148 22.15 -13.98 10.15
CA PRO A 148 23.38 -13.22 9.98
C PRO A 148 23.73 -13.01 8.50
N GLY A 149 24.15 -11.80 8.13
CA GLY A 149 24.63 -11.47 6.77
C GLY A 149 23.55 -11.03 5.76
N LEU A 150 22.28 -10.95 6.16
CA LEU A 150 21.17 -10.44 5.33
C LEU A 150 20.42 -9.24 5.95
N MET A 151 20.81 -8.83 7.16
CA MET A 151 20.13 -7.80 7.95
C MET A 151 20.62 -6.40 7.57
N ASP A 152 19.79 -5.62 6.88
CA ASP A 152 20.05 -4.18 6.68
C ASP A 152 19.41 -3.32 7.77
N ARG A 153 18.26 -3.75 8.34
CA ARG A 153 17.51 -2.98 9.35
C ARG A 153 16.98 -3.87 10.48
N PRO A 154 17.37 -3.64 11.75
CA PRO A 154 16.85 -4.40 12.88
C PRO A 154 15.41 -3.98 13.23
N GLY A 155 14.73 -4.79 14.02
CA GLY A 155 13.49 -4.39 14.70
C GLY A 155 13.73 -3.46 15.87
N TYR A 156 12.64 -2.90 16.41
CA TYR A 156 12.68 -2.27 17.73
C TYR A 156 12.92 -3.32 18.80
N ARG A 157 13.61 -2.95 19.88
CA ARG A 157 13.90 -3.85 21.02
C ARG A 157 12.64 -4.21 21.79
N TYR A 158 11.67 -3.30 21.81
CA TYR A 158 10.36 -3.49 22.40
C TYR A 158 9.33 -2.61 21.71
N VAL A 159 8.07 -3.01 21.83
CA VAL A 159 6.91 -2.24 21.39
C VAL A 159 5.92 -2.21 22.53
N ASP A 160 5.55 -1.01 22.97
CA ASP A 160 4.43 -0.87 23.88
C ASP A 160 3.12 -0.78 23.08
N VAL A 161 2.03 -1.31 23.62
CA VAL A 161 0.71 -1.26 23.00
C VAL A 161 -0.29 -0.77 24.03
N ILE A 162 -1.12 0.20 23.66
CA ILE A 162 -2.31 0.55 24.43
C ILE A 162 -3.41 -0.43 24.04
N ASP A 163 -3.72 -1.36 24.95
CA ASP A 163 -4.69 -2.41 24.71
C ASP A 163 -6.10 -1.80 24.55
N SER A 164 -6.81 -2.23 23.52
CA SER A 164 -8.11 -1.65 23.18
C SER A 164 -9.20 -2.04 24.16
N GLU A 165 -9.07 -3.16 24.88
CA GLU A 165 -10.09 -3.69 25.78
C GLU A 165 -9.99 -3.06 27.17
N ASP A 166 -8.83 -3.17 27.82
CA ASP A 166 -8.63 -2.72 29.20
C ASP A 166 -7.98 -1.33 29.33
N LYS A 167 -7.59 -0.73 28.19
CA LYS A 167 -6.88 0.56 28.09
C LYS A 167 -5.54 0.61 28.82
N GLN A 168 -5.00 -0.53 29.21
CA GLN A 168 -3.70 -0.65 29.84
C GLN A 168 -2.58 -0.70 28.80
N ARG A 169 -1.35 -0.37 29.24
CA ARG A 169 -0.16 -0.44 28.39
C ARG A 169 0.60 -1.73 28.66
N TYR A 170 0.85 -2.49 27.61
CA TYR A 170 1.67 -3.70 27.67
C TYR A 170 2.90 -3.56 26.79
N ARG A 171 4.03 -4.07 27.27
CA ARG A 171 5.28 -4.18 26.52
C ARG A 171 5.38 -5.55 25.88
N TYR A 172 5.63 -5.53 24.58
CA TYR A 172 5.87 -6.68 23.74
C TYR A 172 7.34 -6.75 23.36
N VAL A 173 7.93 -7.95 23.47
CA VAL A 173 9.30 -8.25 23.07
C VAL A 173 9.35 -9.58 22.34
N LEU A 174 10.29 -9.71 21.38
CA LEU A 174 10.61 -11.00 20.79
C LEU A 174 11.68 -11.70 21.61
N VAL A 175 11.40 -12.93 22.03
CA VAL A 175 12.32 -13.77 22.79
C VAL A 175 12.62 -15.03 22.01
N HIS A 176 13.92 -15.33 21.88
CA HIS A 176 14.42 -16.53 21.22
C HIS A 176 14.81 -17.57 22.26
N LYS A 177 14.08 -18.68 22.34
CA LYS A 177 14.35 -19.75 23.31
C LYS A 177 14.67 -21.06 22.58
N PRO A 178 15.67 -21.84 23.03
CA PRO A 178 15.86 -23.19 22.52
C PRO A 178 14.59 -24.00 22.73
N ARG A 179 14.12 -24.68 21.69
CA ARG A 179 12.95 -25.56 21.79
C ARG A 179 13.32 -26.77 22.66
N PRO A 180 12.64 -27.01 23.80
CA PRO A 180 13.05 -28.08 24.73
C PRO A 180 13.05 -29.48 24.10
N THR A 181 12.16 -29.73 23.14
CA THR A 181 12.02 -31.03 22.48
C THR A 181 12.95 -31.21 21.26
N SER A 182 13.72 -30.18 20.90
CA SER A 182 14.51 -30.22 19.68
C SER A 182 15.85 -30.94 19.87
N LYS A 183 16.01 -32.06 19.17
CA LYS A 183 17.30 -32.79 19.07
C LYS A 183 18.33 -32.12 18.15
N ILE A 184 17.91 -31.16 17.33
CA ILE A 184 18.76 -30.47 16.33
C ILE A 184 18.90 -28.96 16.60
N GLY A 185 18.63 -28.52 17.83
CA GLY A 185 18.87 -27.14 18.25
C GLY A 185 17.93 -26.06 17.67
N TRP A 186 16.72 -26.42 17.22
CA TRP A 186 15.69 -25.43 16.85
C TRP A 186 15.47 -24.39 17.96
N ILE A 187 15.27 -23.15 17.52
CA ILE A 187 14.96 -22.01 18.38
C ILE A 187 13.53 -21.60 18.09
N ASP A 188 12.71 -21.51 19.13
CA ASP A 188 11.39 -20.91 19.08
C ASP A 188 11.50 -19.40 19.26
N THR A 189 10.76 -18.66 18.44
CA THR A 189 10.61 -17.22 18.58
C THR A 189 9.24 -16.93 19.15
N LEU A 190 9.22 -16.32 20.34
CA LEU A 190 8.01 -16.08 21.12
C LEU A 190 7.79 -14.58 21.24
N LEU A 191 6.54 -14.15 21.11
CA LEU A 191 6.10 -12.80 21.43
C LEU A 191 5.69 -12.77 22.90
N GLU A 192 6.50 -12.17 23.76
CA GLU A 192 6.18 -12.06 25.19
C GLU A 192 5.49 -10.72 25.49
N LYS A 193 4.35 -10.79 26.20
CA LYS A 193 3.55 -9.64 26.68
C LYS A 193 3.76 -9.49 28.19
N SER A 194 4.02 -8.27 28.65
CA SER A 194 4.12 -7.94 30.09
C SER A 194 3.60 -6.52 30.37
N PRO A 195 3.20 -6.16 31.60
CA PRO A 195 2.87 -4.77 31.92
C PRO A 195 4.02 -3.83 31.57
N ALA A 196 3.74 -2.75 30.86
CA ALA A 196 4.79 -1.85 30.40
C ALA A 196 5.31 -0.98 31.58
N PRO A 197 6.64 -0.85 31.75
CA PRO A 197 7.21 0.04 32.76
C PRO A 197 7.01 1.50 32.36
N ASP A 198 6.99 2.40 33.34
CA ASP A 198 7.05 3.85 33.10
C ASP A 198 8.50 4.35 32.95
N PRO A 199 8.73 5.42 32.16
CA PRO A 199 7.74 6.19 31.40
C PRO A 199 7.33 5.54 30.07
N ILE A 200 6.23 6.01 29.47
CA ILE A 200 5.82 5.64 28.10
C ILE A 200 6.95 5.92 27.09
N PRO A 201 7.10 5.13 26.02
CA PRO A 201 8.01 5.45 24.94
C PRO A 201 7.67 6.80 24.33
N ARG A 202 8.70 7.57 23.99
CA ARG A 202 8.55 8.94 23.48
C ARG A 202 7.76 8.99 22.17
N TYR A 203 7.92 8.00 21.31
CA TYR A 203 7.35 8.01 19.98
C TYR A 203 6.16 7.07 19.87
N GLY A 204 5.05 7.58 19.34
CA GLY A 204 3.82 6.85 19.11
C GLY A 204 3.53 6.64 17.63
N VAL A 205 2.91 5.51 17.29
CA VAL A 205 2.35 5.23 15.97
C VAL A 205 0.85 5.01 16.11
N THR A 206 0.08 5.62 15.22
CA THR A 206 -1.37 5.48 15.17
C THR A 206 -1.85 5.48 13.74
N PHE A 207 -3.11 5.13 13.54
CA PHE A 207 -3.78 5.24 12.25
C PHE A 207 -5.23 5.70 12.40
N GLU A 208 -5.77 6.16 11.29
CA GLU A 208 -7.15 6.58 11.11
C GLU A 208 -7.66 5.96 9.81
N ASP A 209 -8.74 5.19 9.91
CA ASP A 209 -9.39 4.57 8.77
C ASP A 209 -10.57 5.42 8.34
N HIS A 210 -10.59 5.84 7.07
CA HIS A 210 -11.62 6.72 6.56
C HIS A 210 -12.74 5.89 5.92
N VAL A 211 -13.97 6.16 6.35
CA VAL A 211 -15.19 5.55 5.79
C VAL A 211 -16.06 6.68 5.24
N ILE A 212 -15.74 7.11 4.01
CA ILE A 212 -16.40 8.20 3.30
C ILE A 212 -17.39 7.60 2.32
N SER A 213 -18.69 7.74 2.57
CA SER A 213 -19.75 7.04 1.82
C SER A 213 -19.66 7.23 0.31
N GLU A 214 -19.33 8.43 -0.15
CA GLU A 214 -19.25 8.79 -1.56
C GLU A 214 -18.07 8.08 -2.26
N GLU A 215 -16.91 8.01 -1.59
CA GLU A 215 -15.75 7.27 -2.09
C GLU A 215 -16.02 5.76 -2.07
N ARG A 216 -16.67 5.26 -1.00
CA ARG A 216 -17.03 3.84 -0.86
C ARG A 216 -18.03 3.39 -1.90
N ALA A 217 -18.97 4.25 -2.30
CA ALA A 217 -19.90 3.97 -3.39
C ALA A 217 -19.18 3.73 -4.73
N LEU A 218 -17.96 4.25 -4.90
CA LEU A 218 -17.09 4.02 -6.05
C LEU A 218 -16.00 2.95 -5.80
N GLY A 219 -16.04 2.25 -4.67
CA GLY A 219 -15.06 1.23 -4.32
C GLY A 219 -13.69 1.78 -3.89
N VAL A 220 -13.61 3.06 -3.51
CA VAL A 220 -12.39 3.72 -3.05
C VAL A 220 -12.36 3.76 -1.53
N ALA A 221 -11.25 3.30 -0.94
CA ALA A 221 -10.99 3.35 0.49
C ALA A 221 -9.71 4.15 0.77
N SER A 222 -9.64 4.80 1.94
CA SER A 222 -8.42 5.48 2.37
C SER A 222 -8.17 5.36 3.87
N SER A 223 -6.90 5.44 4.26
CA SER A 223 -6.47 5.48 5.67
C SER A 223 -5.19 6.29 5.82
N THR A 224 -5.04 6.94 6.97
CA THR A 224 -3.84 7.71 7.34
C THR A 224 -3.10 7.02 8.48
N VAL A 225 -1.79 6.83 8.33
CA VAL A 225 -0.88 6.44 9.42
C VAL A 225 -0.10 7.67 9.88
N LYS A 226 0.10 7.85 11.19
CA LYS A 226 0.87 8.97 11.76
C LYS A 226 1.90 8.46 12.75
N VAL A 227 3.08 9.09 12.71
CA VAL A 227 4.14 8.94 13.72
C VAL A 227 4.22 10.25 14.51
N ILE A 228 4.18 10.16 15.84
CA ILE A 228 4.01 11.31 16.73
C ILE A 228 5.10 11.29 17.81
N ASP A 229 5.68 12.44 18.11
CA ASP A 229 6.47 12.65 19.33
C ASP A 229 5.51 13.02 20.46
N LEU A 230 5.31 12.10 21.42
CA LEU A 230 4.36 12.25 22.52
C LEU A 230 4.80 13.28 23.57
N GLN A 231 6.07 13.70 23.56
CA GLN A 231 6.54 14.75 24.46
C GLN A 231 6.20 16.15 23.91
N THR A 232 6.30 16.34 22.60
CA THR A 232 6.06 17.63 21.95
C THR A 232 4.69 17.73 21.26
N ASN A 233 3.97 16.61 21.14
CA ASN A 233 2.76 16.44 20.32
C ASN A 233 2.97 16.78 18.83
N GLU A 234 4.21 16.71 18.34
CA GLU A 234 4.52 16.94 16.93
C GLU A 234 4.29 15.69 16.09
N VAL A 235 3.68 15.85 14.91
CA VAL A 235 3.63 14.79 13.90
C VAL A 235 4.98 14.75 13.18
N LEU A 236 5.68 13.62 13.26
CA LEU A 236 6.99 13.40 12.65
C LEU A 236 6.87 12.92 11.20
N GLY A 237 5.74 12.30 10.86
CA GLY A 237 5.38 11.97 9.49
C GLY A 237 3.98 11.38 9.40
N GLU A 238 3.41 11.45 8.21
CA GLU A 238 2.12 10.85 7.87
C GLU A 238 2.18 10.09 6.54
N MET A 239 1.45 8.98 6.45
CA MET A 239 1.25 8.23 5.21
C MET A 239 -0.25 8.14 4.94
N LEU A 240 -0.69 8.75 3.84
CA LEU A 240 -2.04 8.61 3.33
C LEU A 240 -2.06 7.56 2.22
N ARG A 241 -2.79 6.48 2.44
CA ARG A 241 -2.97 5.41 1.45
C ARG A 241 -4.39 5.39 0.93
N TYR A 242 -4.53 5.19 -0.38
CA TYR A 242 -5.77 4.85 -1.05
C TYR A 242 -5.73 3.44 -1.61
N ALA A 243 -6.87 2.77 -1.59
CA ALA A 243 -7.09 1.51 -2.28
C ALA A 243 -8.37 1.56 -3.11
N TRP A 244 -8.40 0.82 -4.22
CA TRP A 244 -9.56 0.70 -5.08
C TRP A 244 -9.77 -0.73 -5.55
N SER A 245 -11.03 -1.16 -5.54
CA SER A 245 -11.46 -2.46 -6.04
C SER A 245 -12.90 -2.41 -6.52
N THR A 246 -13.26 -3.35 -7.38
CA THR A 246 -14.67 -3.59 -7.71
C THR A 246 -15.37 -4.33 -6.55
N PRO A 247 -16.71 -4.28 -6.47
CA PRO A 247 -17.45 -4.98 -5.43
C PRO A 247 -17.18 -6.49 -5.42
N ALA A 248 -17.40 -7.12 -4.26
CA ALA A 248 -17.25 -8.56 -4.12
C ALA A 248 -18.11 -9.31 -5.14
N SER A 249 -17.54 -10.37 -5.71
CA SER A 249 -18.20 -11.22 -6.69
C SER A 249 -17.78 -12.67 -6.53
N ARG A 250 -18.42 -13.59 -7.24
CA ARG A 250 -18.01 -15.01 -7.22
C ARG A 250 -16.56 -15.23 -7.65
N ALA A 251 -16.06 -14.39 -8.57
CA ALA A 251 -14.68 -14.46 -9.07
C ALA A 251 -13.68 -13.77 -8.13
N ASN A 252 -14.14 -12.79 -7.33
CA ASN A 252 -13.33 -12.05 -6.38
C ASN A 252 -14.15 -11.81 -5.10
N PRO A 253 -14.25 -12.80 -4.20
CA PRO A 253 -15.08 -12.68 -2.99
C PRO A 253 -14.47 -11.74 -1.95
N SER A 254 -13.16 -11.50 -2.02
CA SER A 254 -12.39 -10.67 -1.07
C SER A 254 -11.71 -9.50 -1.80
N PRO A 255 -12.48 -8.55 -2.36
CA PRO A 255 -11.98 -7.50 -3.24
C PRO A 255 -10.90 -6.62 -2.61
N TRP A 256 -10.90 -6.42 -1.30
CA TRP A 256 -9.90 -5.58 -0.65
C TRP A 256 -8.50 -6.21 -0.62
N LEU A 257 -8.39 -7.54 -0.62
CA LEU A 257 -7.09 -8.22 -0.67
C LEU A 257 -6.42 -8.09 -2.05
N THR A 258 -7.22 -7.89 -3.11
CA THR A 258 -6.76 -7.75 -4.50
C THR A 258 -6.78 -6.30 -4.98
N ALA A 259 -7.15 -5.35 -4.12
CA ALA A 259 -7.28 -3.94 -4.46
C ALA A 259 -5.96 -3.34 -4.97
N TYR A 260 -6.09 -2.45 -5.96
CA TYR A 260 -5.05 -1.52 -6.34
C TYR A 260 -4.80 -0.55 -5.18
N LYS A 261 -3.54 -0.19 -4.92
CA LYS A 261 -3.17 0.59 -3.74
C LYS A 261 -2.01 1.55 -3.99
N CYS A 262 -2.05 2.71 -3.35
CA CYS A 262 -0.99 3.73 -3.42
C CYS A 262 -0.91 4.52 -2.10
N PRO A 263 0.29 4.76 -1.53
CA PRO A 263 1.56 4.15 -1.90
C PRO A 263 1.54 2.65 -1.58
N GLY A 264 2.22 1.85 -2.39
CA GLY A 264 2.34 0.39 -2.22
C GLY A 264 3.79 -0.05 -2.34
N HIS A 265 4.13 -1.17 -1.69
CA HIS A 265 5.40 -1.86 -1.89
C HIS A 265 5.14 -3.19 -2.58
N ALA A 266 5.97 -3.55 -3.55
CA ALA A 266 5.87 -4.84 -4.25
C ALA A 266 6.11 -6.03 -3.31
N VAL A 267 6.90 -5.84 -2.25
CA VAL A 267 7.28 -6.87 -1.28
C VAL A 267 6.77 -6.47 0.10
N GLY A 268 6.31 -7.46 0.88
CA GLY A 268 5.96 -7.31 2.30
C GLY A 268 4.86 -6.27 2.54
N ALA A 269 3.75 -6.38 1.81
CA ALA A 269 2.56 -5.53 2.00
C ALA A 269 1.98 -5.63 3.43
N GLY A 270 2.20 -6.79 4.08
CA GLY A 270 1.90 -7.05 5.50
C GLY A 270 2.57 -6.11 6.49
N ALA A 271 3.69 -5.47 6.11
CA ALA A 271 4.47 -4.62 7.01
C ALA A 271 4.50 -3.15 6.51
N ALA A 272 3.47 -2.70 5.81
CA ALA A 272 3.44 -1.36 5.22
C ALA A 272 3.65 -0.24 6.26
N THR A 273 2.91 -0.27 7.37
CA THR A 273 3.08 0.73 8.43
C THR A 273 4.48 0.67 9.02
N ARG A 274 4.98 -0.53 9.39
CA ARG A 274 6.35 -0.70 9.89
C ARG A 274 7.37 -0.06 8.94
N LYS A 275 7.23 -0.32 7.65
CA LYS A 275 8.13 0.17 6.63
C LYS A 275 8.14 1.69 6.57
N PHE A 276 6.96 2.32 6.57
CA PHE A 276 6.85 3.76 6.65
C PHE A 276 7.51 4.33 7.92
N VAL A 277 7.22 3.73 9.07
CA VAL A 277 7.77 4.14 10.38
C VAL A 277 9.30 4.09 10.41
N ASP A 278 9.92 3.08 9.79
CA ASP A 278 11.39 2.95 9.72
C ASP A 278 12.10 4.02 8.88
N GLN A 279 11.35 4.90 8.20
CA GLN A 279 11.92 6.09 7.55
C GLN A 279 11.96 7.29 8.50
N ILE A 280 11.17 7.25 9.57
CA ILE A 280 10.98 8.32 10.55
C ILE A 280 11.71 7.98 11.85
N LEU A 281 11.51 6.80 12.39
CA LEU A 281 12.16 6.30 13.60
C LEU A 281 13.15 5.23 13.15
N ILE A 282 14.44 5.51 13.20
CA ILE A 282 15.44 4.53 12.79
C ILE A 282 15.76 3.65 13.99
N PRO A 283 15.50 2.33 13.93
CA PRO A 283 15.79 1.44 15.04
C PRO A 283 17.26 1.47 15.43
N ARG A 284 17.53 1.40 16.74
CA ARG A 284 18.89 1.26 17.28
C ARG A 284 19.57 0.02 16.67
N LYS A 285 20.82 0.19 16.23
CA LYS A 285 21.62 -0.93 15.70
C LYS A 285 21.90 -1.97 16.79
N GLU A 286 22.06 -3.23 16.39
CA GLU A 286 22.64 -4.24 17.27
C GLU A 286 24.08 -3.82 17.63
N GLN A 287 24.45 -4.01 18.91
CA GLN A 287 25.82 -3.84 19.38
C GLN A 287 26.64 -5.10 19.10
#